data_AF-A0A5T4IBA2-F1
#
_entry.id   AF-A0A5T4IBA2-F1
#
_cell.length_a   1.000
_cell.length_b   1.000
_cell.length_c   1.000
_cell.angle_alpha   90.00
_cell.angle_beta   90.00
_cell.angle_gamma   90.00
#
_symmetry.space_group_name_H-M   'P 1'
#
loop_
_entity.id
_entity.type
_entity.pdbx_description
1 polymer ?
#
loop_
_entity_poly.entity_id
_entity_poly.type
_entity_poly.pdbx_seq_one_letter_code
_entity_poly.pdbx_strand_id
1 'polypeptide(L)'
;MRGIMDFEITGEETQEQLEELMAKMGEIEVKGDDEEPEESAEHPGSESSETVQTDTCDKQAPTPGAGTEEEGQPQEDVKGILARDGKHVIPYDVLEAERTGRQRVEQEAFLLKQQLAEEQRKIDLLTSQIKQAGMTPDPLPEDTRISDEQIARIKEEYPEVANALTLMARKYDYLQARIQEAQQVPQENPVVQAMNAVPDLVVWQRSDPDKFAVAIHLDEKLQTDPAWKDKPLTERFAEVARRTRAAYGEVPPEPVAEQDKNQKVLAAVADKVAKADAAAALPDSPSDVGNTAAVPQDKFEQLLGASYADAEAVMSGMSDADIDAILEKLG
;
A
#
# COMPACT_ATOMS: atom_id res chain seq x y z
N MET A 1 35.85 -7.24 -40.76
CA MET A 1 35.96 -7.67 -39.36
C MET A 1 36.15 -6.42 -38.51
N ARG A 2 35.10 -5.95 -37.83
CA ARG A 2 35.17 -4.84 -36.88
C ARG A 2 34.94 -5.45 -35.51
N GLY A 3 35.98 -5.50 -34.69
CA GLY A 3 35.95 -6.09 -33.36
C GLY A 3 35.05 -5.28 -32.45
N ILE A 4 34.10 -5.96 -31.82
CA ILE A 4 33.37 -5.49 -30.66
C ILE A 4 34.42 -5.40 -29.53
N MET A 5 34.64 -4.20 -28.98
CA MET A 5 35.49 -4.02 -27.80
C MET A 5 34.58 -4.07 -26.58
N ASP A 6 34.63 -5.18 -25.87
CA ASP A 6 33.99 -5.37 -24.57
C ASP A 6 34.69 -4.45 -23.54
N PHE A 7 33.96 -3.46 -23.02
CA PHE A 7 34.39 -2.68 -21.85
C PHE A 7 33.78 -3.33 -20.61
N GLU A 8 34.54 -4.21 -19.97
CA GLU A 8 34.20 -4.72 -18.64
C GLU A 8 34.67 -3.70 -17.60
N ILE A 9 33.74 -2.89 -17.09
CA ILE A 9 33.96 -2.05 -15.91
C ILE A 9 33.87 -2.96 -14.69
N THR A 10 35.03 -3.41 -14.20
CA THR A 10 35.13 -4.39 -13.11
C THR A 10 35.13 -3.77 -11.71
N GLY A 11 34.99 -2.44 -11.59
CA GLY A 11 34.85 -1.76 -10.30
C GLY A 11 36.13 -1.67 -9.47
N GLU A 12 37.28 -2.08 -10.02
CA GLU A 12 38.61 -1.94 -9.42
C GLU A 12 39.49 -0.90 -10.15
N GLU A 13 38.89 -0.02 -10.95
CA GLU A 13 39.63 0.97 -11.73
C GLU A 13 40.32 1.99 -10.81
N THR A 14 41.64 2.12 -10.96
CA THR A 14 42.43 3.10 -10.22
C THR A 14 42.20 4.50 -10.78
N GLN A 15 42.44 5.53 -9.96
CA GLN A 15 42.18 6.92 -10.33
C GLN A 15 42.87 7.36 -11.63
N GLU A 16 44.06 6.82 -11.92
CA GLU A 16 44.78 7.08 -13.17
C GLU A 16 44.10 6.46 -14.40
N GLN A 17 43.43 5.31 -14.25
CA GLN A 17 42.71 4.64 -15.35
C GLN A 17 41.38 5.33 -15.66
N LEU A 18 40.70 5.87 -14.65
CA LEU A 18 39.51 6.70 -14.82
C LEU A 18 39.82 8.02 -15.53
N GLU A 19 40.96 8.63 -15.22
CA GLU A 19 41.41 9.86 -15.90
C GLU A 19 41.74 9.60 -17.38
N GLU A 20 42.37 8.46 -17.71
CA GLU A 20 42.62 8.08 -19.11
C GLU A 20 41.32 7.75 -19.87
N LEU A 21 40.35 7.12 -19.22
CA LEU A 21 39.03 6.81 -19.78
C LEU A 21 38.20 8.09 -20.04
N MET A 22 38.31 9.08 -19.15
CA MET A 22 37.67 10.39 -19.30
C MET A 22 38.35 11.24 -20.39
N ALA A 23 39.67 11.20 -20.49
CA ALA A 23 40.42 11.87 -21.56
C ALA A 23 40.05 11.29 -22.95
N LYS A 24 39.79 9.99 -23.02
CA LYS A 24 39.42 9.30 -24.27
C LYS A 24 37.97 9.51 -24.71
N MET A 25 37.07 9.91 -23.79
CA MET A 25 35.69 10.33 -24.11
C MET A 25 35.52 11.84 -24.28
N GLY A 26 36.53 12.64 -23.92
CA GLY A 26 36.49 14.11 -23.95
C GLY A 26 36.71 14.77 -25.31
N GLU A 27 36.94 14.00 -26.38
CA GLU A 27 37.19 14.53 -27.73
C GLU A 27 35.96 14.34 -28.64
N ILE A 28 34.84 14.95 -28.25
CA ILE A 28 33.73 15.28 -29.16
C ILE A 28 33.64 16.80 -29.21
N GLU A 29 34.25 17.35 -30.25
CA GLU A 29 34.27 18.77 -30.59
C GLU A 29 32.86 19.19 -31.06
N VAL A 30 32.11 19.88 -30.19
CA VAL A 30 30.87 20.57 -30.58
C VAL A 30 31.27 21.78 -31.41
N LYS A 31 31.21 21.62 -32.74
CA LYS A 31 31.42 22.70 -33.70
C LYS A 31 30.19 23.63 -33.66
N GLY A 32 30.37 24.81 -33.06
CA GLY A 32 29.41 25.90 -33.14
C GLY A 32 29.45 26.54 -34.53
N ASP A 33 28.30 26.57 -35.20
CA ASP A 33 28.04 27.41 -36.36
C ASP A 33 27.37 28.69 -35.85
N ASP A 34 28.06 29.82 -35.98
CA ASP A 34 27.41 31.11 -36.15
C ASP A 34 28.29 32.03 -37.02
N GLU A 35 27.60 32.70 -37.95
CA GLU A 35 28.00 33.75 -38.90
C GLU A 35 28.52 33.39 -40.33
N GLU A 36 27.88 34.07 -41.30
CA GLU A 36 28.22 34.44 -42.69
C GLU A 36 27.45 33.71 -43.85
N PRO A 37 27.18 34.37 -45.01
CA PRO A 37 25.89 35.01 -45.32
C PRO A 37 25.23 34.55 -46.65
N GLU A 38 24.07 35.14 -46.94
CA GLU A 38 23.31 35.25 -48.22
C GLU A 38 24.04 34.88 -49.53
N GLU A 39 23.47 33.98 -50.35
CA GLU A 39 22.97 34.29 -51.72
C GLU A 39 22.33 33.09 -52.45
N SER A 40 21.21 33.37 -53.12
CA SER A 40 20.77 32.83 -54.42
C SER A 40 20.44 31.34 -54.64
N ALA A 41 19.14 31.15 -54.90
CA ALA A 41 18.58 30.61 -56.15
C ALA A 41 18.25 29.10 -56.26
N GLU A 42 16.95 28.87 -56.51
CA GLU A 42 16.35 27.90 -57.44
C GLU A 42 16.11 26.43 -56.99
N HIS A 43 14.84 26.13 -56.70
CA HIS A 43 14.16 24.85 -57.03
C HIS A 43 14.29 24.57 -58.55
N PRO A 44 14.38 23.29 -59.04
CA PRO A 44 13.31 22.26 -58.96
C PRO A 44 13.88 20.81 -58.82
N GLY A 45 13.16 19.75 -58.45
CA GLY A 45 12.06 19.06 -59.15
C GLY A 45 12.51 17.69 -59.70
N SER A 46 11.62 16.68 -59.64
CA SER A 46 11.68 15.31 -60.23
C SER A 46 12.61 14.26 -59.61
N GLU A 47 12.28 12.96 -59.51
CA GLU A 47 11.06 12.14 -59.65
C GLU A 47 11.49 10.66 -59.46
N SER A 48 10.55 9.80 -59.03
CA SER A 48 10.50 8.33 -59.21
C SER A 48 11.57 7.45 -58.51
N SER A 49 11.25 6.28 -57.94
CA SER A 49 10.26 5.29 -58.39
C SER A 49 9.80 4.35 -57.27
N GLU A 50 8.56 3.87 -57.44
CA GLU A 50 7.89 2.75 -56.78
C GLU A 50 8.70 1.44 -56.74
N THR A 51 8.45 0.61 -55.71
CA THR A 51 7.88 -0.73 -55.91
C THR A 51 7.12 -1.19 -54.66
N VAL A 52 5.85 -1.50 -54.85
CA VAL A 52 4.95 -2.27 -53.96
C VAL A 52 4.82 -3.68 -54.55
N GLN A 53 4.85 -4.71 -53.71
CA GLN A 53 4.25 -6.06 -53.85
C GLN A 53 4.28 -6.65 -52.43
N THR A 54 3.20 -6.83 -51.65
CA THR A 54 2.02 -7.71 -51.76
C THR A 54 2.32 -9.14 -52.25
N ASP A 55 2.32 -10.11 -51.32
CA ASP A 55 1.42 -11.27 -51.44
C ASP A 55 1.25 -12.04 -50.11
N THR A 56 0.05 -12.55 -49.97
CA THR A 56 -0.62 -13.18 -48.82
C THR A 56 -0.56 -14.71 -48.83
N CYS A 57 -0.45 -15.36 -47.67
CA CYS A 57 -1.23 -16.55 -47.21
C CYS A 57 -0.65 -17.05 -45.86
N ASP A 58 -1.35 -16.88 -44.74
CA ASP A 58 -2.33 -17.82 -44.16
C ASP A 58 -1.70 -19.05 -43.47
N LYS A 59 -1.66 -19.02 -42.12
CA LYS A 59 -2.34 -20.01 -41.28
C LYS A 59 -2.30 -19.68 -39.77
N GLN A 60 -3.51 -19.46 -39.27
CA GLN A 60 -4.05 -19.92 -37.98
C GLN A 60 -3.49 -19.38 -36.66
N ALA A 61 -4.29 -18.46 -36.09
CA ALA A 61 -4.47 -18.29 -34.66
C ALA A 61 -5.28 -19.45 -34.04
N PRO A 62 -5.10 -19.79 -32.75
CA PRO A 62 -6.11 -20.49 -31.99
C PRO A 62 -6.77 -19.57 -30.95
N THR A 63 -8.08 -19.39 -31.10
CA THR A 63 -9.01 -18.95 -30.05
C THR A 63 -9.15 -20.02 -28.94
N PRO A 64 -9.50 -19.63 -27.70
CA PRO A 64 -9.55 -20.52 -26.55
C PRO A 64 -10.91 -21.23 -26.39
N GLY A 65 -10.88 -22.50 -25.98
CA GLY A 65 -12.01 -23.17 -25.33
C GLY A 65 -12.43 -24.51 -25.94
N ALA A 66 -11.84 -25.60 -25.47
CA ALA A 66 -12.50 -26.90 -25.23
C ALA A 66 -11.50 -27.80 -24.50
N GLY A 67 -11.93 -28.36 -23.35
CA GLY A 67 -11.06 -29.10 -22.44
C GLY A 67 -10.43 -30.34 -23.05
N THR A 68 -9.24 -30.67 -22.57
CA THR A 68 -8.74 -32.04 -22.51
C THR A 68 -7.85 -32.13 -21.29
N GLU A 69 -8.14 -33.12 -20.46
CA GLU A 69 -7.37 -33.52 -19.29
C GLU A 69 -5.96 -33.99 -19.70
N GLU A 70 -5.02 -33.69 -18.81
CA GLU A 70 -3.70 -34.29 -18.58
C GLU A 70 -2.85 -34.73 -19.79
N GLU A 71 -1.74 -34.02 -20.01
CA GLU A 71 -0.46 -34.69 -20.30
C GLU A 71 0.70 -33.79 -19.83
N GLY A 72 1.53 -34.34 -18.95
CA GLY A 72 2.60 -33.65 -18.24
C GLY A 72 3.69 -33.10 -19.15
N GLN A 73 3.99 -31.81 -18.97
CA GLN A 73 5.28 -31.26 -19.38
C GLN A 73 6.31 -31.54 -18.27
N PRO A 74 7.56 -31.85 -18.63
CA PRO A 74 8.60 -32.17 -17.66
C PRO A 74 8.80 -30.97 -16.75
N GLN A 75 8.72 -31.19 -15.44
CA GLN A 75 9.36 -30.30 -14.48
C GLN A 75 10.83 -30.25 -14.86
N GLU A 76 11.29 -29.16 -15.49
CA GLU A 76 12.65 -28.72 -15.23
C GLU A 76 12.73 -28.57 -13.72
N ASP A 77 13.60 -29.34 -13.08
CA ASP A 77 13.83 -29.27 -11.65
C ASP A 77 14.32 -27.85 -11.31
N VAL A 78 13.39 -26.92 -11.08
CA VAL A 78 13.70 -25.56 -10.64
C VAL A 78 14.32 -25.72 -9.27
N LYS A 79 15.65 -25.66 -9.23
CA LYS A 79 16.43 -25.74 -8.01
C LYS A 79 15.94 -24.59 -7.13
N GLY A 80 15.33 -24.93 -6.01
CA GLY A 80 14.73 -23.96 -5.11
C GLY A 80 14.52 -24.53 -3.72
N ILE A 81 14.23 -23.67 -2.76
CA ILE A 81 13.87 -24.12 -1.40
C ILE A 81 12.36 -24.31 -1.34
N LEU A 82 11.91 -25.39 -0.69
CA LEU A 82 10.50 -25.54 -0.36
C LEU A 82 10.11 -24.42 0.61
N ALA A 83 9.03 -23.72 0.29
CA ALA A 83 8.38 -22.78 1.16
C ALA A 83 7.88 -23.50 2.43
N ARG A 84 7.62 -22.72 3.48
CA ARG A 84 7.26 -23.23 4.81
C ARG A 84 5.98 -24.07 4.83
N ASP A 85 5.15 -23.97 3.79
CA ASP A 85 3.93 -24.75 3.58
C ASP A 85 4.16 -26.14 2.94
N GLY A 86 5.39 -26.44 2.53
CA GLY A 86 5.78 -27.70 1.91
C GLY A 86 5.19 -27.92 0.50
N LYS A 87 4.51 -26.93 -0.08
CA LYS A 87 3.83 -27.05 -1.39
C LYS A 87 4.44 -26.17 -2.46
N HIS A 88 4.97 -25.00 -2.11
CA HIS A 88 5.56 -24.07 -3.07
C HIS A 88 7.08 -24.17 -3.06
N VAL A 89 7.72 -24.03 -4.22
CA VAL A 89 9.18 -23.96 -4.37
C VAL A 89 9.56 -22.52 -4.66
N ILE A 90 10.37 -21.90 -3.79
CA ILE A 90 10.94 -20.57 -4.02
C ILE A 90 12.21 -20.77 -4.85
N PRO A 91 12.29 -20.26 -6.09
CA PRO A 91 13.49 -20.35 -6.90
C PRO A 91 14.66 -19.62 -6.23
N TYR A 92 15.88 -20.14 -6.36
CA TYR A 92 17.07 -19.48 -5.80
C TYR A 92 17.27 -18.08 -6.38
N ASP A 93 16.94 -17.87 -7.66
CA ASP A 93 17.12 -16.58 -8.34
C ASP A 93 16.33 -15.44 -7.68
N VAL A 94 15.13 -15.73 -7.15
CA VAL A 94 14.32 -14.73 -6.44
C VAL A 94 14.97 -14.35 -5.11
N LEU A 95 15.58 -15.31 -4.40
CA LEU A 95 16.29 -15.05 -3.16
C LEU A 95 17.61 -14.31 -3.39
N GLU A 96 18.29 -14.58 -4.50
CA GLU A 96 19.49 -13.85 -4.91
C GLU A 96 19.16 -12.42 -5.36
N ALA A 97 18.08 -12.22 -6.11
CA ALA A 97 17.57 -10.90 -6.45
C ALA A 97 17.15 -10.11 -5.21
N GLU A 98 16.53 -10.75 -4.22
CA GLU A 98 16.15 -10.09 -2.96
C GLU A 98 17.38 -9.71 -2.12
N ARG A 99 18.37 -10.62 -2.00
CA ARG A 99 19.63 -10.33 -1.30
C ARG A 99 20.42 -9.22 -1.96
N THR A 100 20.57 -9.26 -3.28
CA THR A 100 21.29 -8.22 -4.03
C THR A 100 20.52 -6.90 -3.99
N GLY A 101 19.19 -6.93 -4.08
CA GLY A 101 18.33 -5.76 -3.89
C GLY A 101 18.49 -5.12 -2.51
N ARG A 102 18.47 -5.91 -1.43
CA ARG A 102 18.74 -5.42 -0.07
C ARG A 102 20.14 -4.83 0.06
N GLN A 103 21.15 -5.52 -0.47
CA GLN A 103 22.53 -5.02 -0.43
C GLN A 103 22.65 -3.68 -1.15
N ARG A 104 21.98 -3.48 -2.29
CA ARG A 104 21.96 -2.19 -2.99
C ARG A 104 21.29 -1.10 -2.18
N VAL A 105 20.12 -1.37 -1.60
CA VAL A 105 19.42 -0.39 -0.75
C VAL A 105 20.26 -0.04 0.49
N GLU A 106 20.93 -1.01 1.10
CA GLU A 106 21.83 -0.77 2.23
C GLU A 106 23.05 0.07 1.83
N GLN A 107 23.63 -0.19 0.66
CA GLN A 107 24.73 0.62 0.10
C GLN A 107 24.27 2.05 -0.19
N GLU A 108 23.12 2.23 -0.83
CA GLU A 108 22.53 3.55 -1.09
C GLU A 108 22.24 4.30 0.22
N ALA A 109 21.69 3.62 1.23
CA ALA A 109 21.44 4.20 2.54
C ALA A 109 22.74 4.58 3.26
N PHE A 110 23.80 3.79 3.09
CA PHE A 110 25.12 4.11 3.63
C PHE A 110 25.71 5.36 2.96
N LEU A 111 25.68 5.43 1.63
CA LEU A 111 26.16 6.58 0.86
C LEU A 111 25.38 7.85 1.22
N LEU A 112 24.05 7.76 1.30
CA LEU A 112 23.22 8.92 1.66
C LEU A 112 23.50 9.41 3.07
N LYS A 113 23.73 8.50 4.03
CA LYS A 113 24.16 8.88 5.39
C LYS A 113 25.54 9.54 5.39
N GLN A 114 26.47 9.07 4.57
CA GLN A 114 27.79 9.67 4.44
C GLN A 114 27.68 11.11 3.89
N GLN A 115 26.90 11.30 2.83
CA GLN A 115 26.65 12.63 2.26
C GLN A 115 26.02 13.58 3.27
N LEU A 116 25.01 13.13 4.03
CA LEU A 116 24.41 13.93 5.09
C LEU A 116 25.42 14.33 6.17
N ALA A 117 26.30 13.41 6.57
CA ALA A 117 27.35 13.71 7.55
C ALA A 117 28.39 14.70 7.01
N GLU A 118 28.73 14.63 5.73
CA GLU A 118 29.64 15.59 5.09
C GLU A 118 29.02 16.98 4.98
N GLU A 119 27.76 17.07 4.56
CA GLU A 119 27.04 18.34 4.50
C GLU A 119 26.89 18.97 5.88
N GLN A 120 26.58 18.18 6.92
CA GLN A 120 26.55 18.67 8.29
C GLN A 120 27.90 19.24 8.73
N ARG A 121 29.01 18.55 8.42
CA ARG A 121 30.37 19.07 8.73
C ARG A 121 30.67 20.37 8.00
N LYS A 122 30.25 20.51 6.73
CA LYS A 122 30.40 21.76 5.97
C LYS A 122 29.59 22.88 6.61
N ILE A 123 28.34 22.61 6.97
CA ILE A 123 27.46 23.57 7.67
C ILE A 123 28.08 24.00 8.99
N ASP A 124 28.62 23.07 9.78
CA ASP A 124 29.28 23.37 11.06
C ASP A 124 30.53 24.22 10.87
N LEU A 125 31.35 23.90 9.87
CA LEU A 125 32.55 24.67 9.53
C LEU A 125 32.17 26.10 9.12
N LEU A 126 31.22 26.26 8.20
CA LEU A 126 30.73 27.56 7.77
C LEU A 126 30.12 28.34 8.94
N THR A 127 29.31 27.68 9.77
CA THR A 127 28.73 28.26 10.98
C THR A 127 29.82 28.75 11.94
N SER A 128 30.90 27.97 12.12
CA SER A 128 32.03 28.38 12.96
C SER A 128 32.78 29.58 12.37
N GLN A 129 32.95 29.65 11.05
CA GLN A 129 33.59 30.79 10.37
C GLN A 129 32.73 32.05 10.49
N ILE A 130 31.41 31.93 10.32
CA ILE A 130 30.44 33.02 10.50
C ILE A 130 30.52 33.53 11.94
N LYS A 131 30.52 32.62 12.94
CA LYS A 131 30.70 32.97 14.36
C LYS A 131 32.04 33.66 14.64
N GLN A 132 33.14 33.19 14.05
CA GLN A 132 34.47 33.82 14.18
C GLN A 132 34.51 35.21 13.52
N ALA A 133 33.76 35.42 12.45
CA ALA A 133 33.57 36.72 11.81
C ALA A 133 32.65 37.66 12.60
N GLY A 134 32.18 37.24 13.79
CA GLY A 134 31.30 38.04 14.65
C GLY A 134 29.86 38.12 14.15
N MET A 135 29.48 37.28 13.17
CA MET A 135 28.11 37.16 12.69
C MET A 135 27.48 35.92 13.33
N THR A 136 26.21 35.99 13.69
CA THR A 136 25.44 34.81 14.12
C THR A 136 24.51 34.44 12.98
N PRO A 137 24.56 33.20 12.44
CA PRO A 137 23.62 32.79 11.41
C PRO A 137 22.20 32.99 11.95
N ASP A 138 21.34 33.62 11.15
CA ASP A 138 19.94 33.76 11.50
C ASP A 138 19.31 32.36 11.61
N PRO A 139 18.47 32.12 12.64
CA PRO A 139 17.74 30.87 12.74
C PRO A 139 16.87 30.69 11.49
N LEU A 140 16.56 29.44 11.16
CA LEU A 140 15.60 29.16 10.10
C LEU A 140 14.29 29.91 10.37
N PRO A 141 13.55 30.36 9.34
CA PRO A 141 12.28 31.06 9.51
C PRO A 141 11.29 30.28 10.39
N GLU A 142 11.36 28.95 10.35
CA GLU A 142 10.54 28.03 11.16
C GLU A 142 10.87 28.08 12.66
N ASP A 143 12.14 28.33 13.01
CA ASP A 143 12.64 28.45 14.38
C ASP A 143 12.72 29.90 14.87
N THR A 144 12.44 30.86 13.99
CA THR A 144 12.47 32.29 14.31
C THR A 144 11.25 32.65 15.15
N ARG A 145 11.36 32.43 16.46
CA ARG A 145 10.41 32.93 17.45
C ARG A 145 11.05 34.04 18.25
N ILE A 146 10.27 35.08 18.55
CA ILE A 146 10.65 36.07 19.54
C ILE A 146 10.76 35.31 20.87
N SER A 147 11.97 35.20 21.42
CA SER A 147 12.15 34.42 22.64
C SER A 147 11.63 35.18 23.85
N ASP A 148 11.09 34.45 24.84
CA ASP A 148 10.59 35.06 26.08
C ASP A 148 11.69 35.88 26.79
N GLU A 149 12.96 35.48 26.65
CA GLU A 149 14.11 36.22 27.17
C GLU A 149 14.38 37.54 26.44
N GLN A 150 14.11 37.62 25.13
CA GLN A 150 14.18 38.87 24.38
C GLN A 150 13.07 39.81 24.82
N ILE A 151 11.86 39.29 25.03
CA ILE A 151 10.72 40.05 25.55
C ILE A 151 11.01 40.54 26.98
N ALA A 152 11.64 39.72 27.81
CA ALA A 152 11.99 40.08 29.19
C ALA A 152 12.97 41.25 29.24
N ARG A 153 14.02 41.24 28.40
CA ARG A 153 14.96 42.36 28.26
C ARG A 153 14.27 43.63 27.78
N ILE A 154 13.41 43.53 26.76
CA ILE A 154 12.63 44.69 26.28
C ILE A 154 11.67 45.18 27.36
N LYS A 155 11.14 44.32 28.23
CA LYS A 155 10.23 44.70 29.30
C LYS A 155 10.90 45.54 30.38
N GLU A 156 12.19 45.34 30.63
CA GLU A 156 12.98 46.13 31.58
C GLU A 156 13.12 47.59 31.12
N GLU A 157 13.29 47.81 29.81
CA GLU A 157 13.54 49.15 29.25
C GLU A 157 12.28 49.81 28.66
N TYR A 158 11.37 49.00 28.10
CA TYR A 158 10.18 49.44 27.36
C TYR A 158 8.98 48.48 27.60
N PRO A 159 8.28 48.61 28.74
CA PRO A 159 7.20 47.70 29.12
C PRO A 159 6.01 47.69 28.15
N GLU A 160 5.67 48.81 27.53
CA GLU A 160 4.59 48.88 26.54
C GLU A 160 4.92 48.09 25.27
N VAL A 161 6.17 48.17 24.81
CA VAL A 161 6.65 47.44 23.63
C VAL A 161 6.68 45.93 23.91
N ALA A 162 7.17 45.52 25.08
CA ALA A 162 7.17 44.12 25.49
C ALA A 162 5.76 43.51 25.53
N ASN A 163 4.77 44.28 26.01
CA ASN A 163 3.37 43.83 26.02
C ASN A 163 2.80 43.65 24.60
N ALA A 164 3.09 44.59 23.68
CA ALA A 164 2.67 44.48 22.29
C ALA A 164 3.32 43.28 21.58
N LEU A 165 4.62 43.06 21.82
CA LEU A 165 5.38 41.94 21.27
C LEU A 165 4.86 40.59 21.80
N THR A 166 4.53 40.52 23.09
CA THR A 166 3.89 39.34 23.71
C THR A 166 2.54 39.03 23.07
N LEU A 167 1.73 40.06 22.80
CA LEU A 167 0.43 39.88 22.15
C LEU A 167 0.58 39.39 20.69
N MET A 168 1.60 39.89 19.99
CA MET A 168 1.90 39.48 18.62
C MET A 168 2.40 38.04 18.56
N ALA A 169 3.32 37.65 19.45
CA ALA A 169 3.80 36.27 19.58
C ALA A 169 2.64 35.29 19.85
N ARG A 170 1.75 35.62 20.80
CA ARG A 170 0.55 34.79 21.08
C ARG A 170 -0.39 34.66 19.88
N LYS A 171 -0.57 35.74 19.10
CA LYS A 171 -1.39 35.69 17.88
C LYS A 171 -0.74 34.84 16.80
N TYR A 172 0.58 34.94 16.65
CA TYR A 172 1.33 34.10 15.73
C TYR A 172 1.21 32.63 16.12
N ASP A 173 1.44 32.28 17.39
CA ASP A 173 1.30 30.91 17.89
C ASP A 173 -0.11 30.36 17.67
N TYR A 174 -1.15 31.17 17.92
CA TYR A 174 -2.54 30.79 17.66
C TYR A 174 -2.81 30.52 16.17
N LEU A 175 -2.30 31.37 15.27
CA LEU A 175 -2.47 31.18 13.83
C LEU A 175 -1.66 29.98 13.32
N GLN A 176 -0.43 29.82 13.82
CA GLN A 176 0.43 28.67 13.52
C GLN A 176 -0.26 27.36 13.94
N ALA A 177 -0.80 27.31 15.17
CA ALA A 177 -1.54 26.15 15.67
C ALA A 177 -2.77 25.85 14.80
N ARG A 178 -3.52 26.88 14.41
CA ARG A 178 -4.69 26.73 13.53
C ARG A 178 -4.33 26.26 12.12
N ILE A 179 -3.19 26.71 11.58
CA ILE A 179 -2.67 26.24 10.29
C ILE A 179 -2.23 24.79 10.40
N GLN A 180 -1.54 24.40 11.49
CA GLN A 180 -1.17 23.01 11.74
C GLN A 180 -2.41 22.11 11.91
N GLU A 181 -3.43 22.55 12.64
CA GLU A 181 -4.72 21.83 12.76
C GLU A 181 -5.42 21.70 11.39
N ALA A 182 -5.38 22.74 10.55
CA ALA A 182 -5.94 22.70 9.20
C ALA A 182 -5.12 21.81 8.23
N GLN A 183 -3.81 21.69 8.45
CA GLN A 183 -2.91 20.80 7.71
C GLN A 183 -2.95 19.35 8.23
N GLN A 184 -3.47 19.12 9.45
CA GLN A 184 -3.75 17.80 9.99
C GLN A 184 -5.03 17.17 9.44
N VAL A 185 -5.83 17.89 8.65
CA VAL A 185 -6.73 17.22 7.70
C VAL A 185 -5.79 16.55 6.70
N PRO A 186 -5.67 15.21 6.70
CA PRO A 186 -4.75 14.57 5.79
C PRO A 186 -5.17 15.02 4.39
N GLN A 187 -4.30 15.74 3.69
CA GLN A 187 -4.27 15.70 2.24
C GLN A 187 -3.77 14.29 1.86
N GLU A 188 -4.48 13.26 2.34
CA GLU A 188 -4.35 11.92 1.81
C GLU A 188 -4.75 12.06 0.36
N ASN A 189 -3.84 11.66 -0.52
CA ASN A 189 -4.11 11.53 -1.93
C ASN A 189 -5.51 10.90 -2.08
N PRO A 190 -6.44 11.50 -2.85
CA PRO A 190 -7.82 11.01 -2.92
C PRO A 190 -7.91 9.53 -3.31
N VAL A 191 -6.90 9.02 -4.03
CA VAL A 191 -6.75 7.60 -4.34
C VAL A 191 -6.47 6.77 -3.10
N VAL A 192 -5.57 7.21 -2.22
CA VAL A 192 -5.23 6.53 -0.95
C VAL A 192 -6.43 6.54 -0.01
N GLN A 193 -7.16 7.65 0.07
CA GLN A 193 -8.38 7.74 0.85
C GLN A 193 -9.46 6.78 0.32
N ALA A 194 -9.68 6.74 -0.99
CA ALA A 194 -10.63 5.83 -1.62
C ALA A 194 -10.22 4.36 -1.46
N MET A 195 -8.91 4.06 -1.51
CA MET A 195 -8.36 2.74 -1.25
C MET A 195 -8.61 2.30 0.20
N ASN A 196 -8.34 3.18 1.16
CA ASN A 196 -8.58 2.95 2.59
C ASN A 196 -10.07 2.74 2.91
N ALA A 197 -10.97 3.33 2.12
CA ALA A 197 -12.41 3.15 2.25
C ALA A 197 -12.91 1.76 1.77
N VAL A 198 -12.07 0.98 1.07
CA VAL A 198 -12.39 -0.38 0.59
C VAL A 198 -11.46 -1.39 1.28
N PRO A 199 -11.88 -1.99 2.41
CA PRO A 199 -11.01 -2.84 3.22
C PRO A 199 -10.36 -4.00 2.46
N ASP A 200 -11.08 -4.61 1.52
CA ASP A 200 -10.58 -5.72 0.73
C ASP A 200 -9.33 -5.36 -0.07
N LEU A 201 -9.30 -4.17 -0.67
CA LEU A 201 -8.14 -3.73 -1.45
C LEU A 201 -6.92 -3.50 -0.55
N VAL A 202 -7.13 -2.95 0.65
CA VAL A 202 -6.06 -2.78 1.65
C VAL A 202 -5.53 -4.13 2.12
N VAL A 203 -6.42 -5.11 2.34
CA VAL A 203 -6.04 -6.47 2.71
C VAL A 203 -5.22 -7.10 1.60
N TRP A 204 -5.72 -7.13 0.36
CA TRP A 204 -5.01 -7.75 -0.76
C TRP A 204 -3.67 -7.05 -1.04
N GLN A 205 -3.61 -5.72 -0.97
CA GLN A 205 -2.35 -4.98 -1.14
C GLN A 205 -1.25 -5.46 -0.17
N ARG A 206 -1.61 -5.93 1.02
CA ARG A 206 -0.66 -6.37 2.06
C ARG A 206 -0.43 -7.87 2.08
N SER A 207 -1.48 -8.66 1.87
CA SER A 207 -1.47 -10.11 2.07
C SER A 207 -1.52 -10.94 0.79
N ASP A 208 -1.99 -10.37 -0.31
CA ASP A 208 -2.17 -11.07 -1.59
C ASP A 208 -1.92 -10.13 -2.79
N PRO A 209 -0.63 -9.84 -3.10
CA PRO A 209 -0.26 -8.93 -4.19
C PRO A 209 -0.77 -9.37 -5.56
N ASP A 210 -0.92 -10.67 -5.80
CA ASP A 210 -1.41 -11.22 -7.08
C ASP A 210 -2.90 -10.91 -7.26
N LYS A 211 -3.70 -11.12 -6.21
CA LYS A 211 -5.12 -10.72 -6.22
C LYS A 211 -5.29 -9.21 -6.30
N PHE A 212 -4.38 -8.44 -5.69
CA PHE A 212 -4.37 -6.99 -5.84
C PHE A 212 -4.00 -6.55 -7.28
N ALA A 213 -3.09 -7.24 -7.95
CA ALA A 213 -2.77 -6.98 -9.36
C ALA A 213 -3.98 -7.22 -10.29
N VAL A 214 -4.77 -8.28 -10.03
CA VAL A 214 -6.05 -8.50 -10.74
C VAL A 214 -7.03 -7.35 -10.48
N ALA A 215 -7.10 -6.84 -9.26
CA ALA A 215 -7.92 -5.68 -8.92
C ALA A 215 -7.49 -4.42 -9.71
N ILE A 216 -6.19 -4.16 -9.85
CA ILE A 216 -5.66 -3.06 -10.67
C ILE A 216 -6.12 -3.18 -12.12
N HIS A 217 -5.96 -4.37 -12.73
CA HIS A 217 -6.40 -4.59 -14.11
C HIS A 217 -7.91 -4.44 -14.30
N LEU A 218 -8.71 -4.77 -13.28
CA LEU A 218 -10.15 -4.53 -13.31
C LEU A 218 -10.50 -3.05 -13.17
N ASP A 219 -9.73 -2.28 -12.39
CA ASP A 219 -9.88 -0.82 -12.28
C ASP A 219 -9.56 -0.12 -13.61
N GLU A 220 -8.49 -0.53 -14.30
CA GLU A 220 -8.13 0.00 -15.63
C GLU A 220 -9.26 -0.17 -16.66
N LYS A 221 -9.94 -1.32 -16.62
CA LYS A 221 -11.12 -1.58 -17.46
C LYS A 221 -12.31 -0.72 -17.06
N LEU A 222 -12.52 -0.50 -15.76
CA LEU A 222 -13.60 0.34 -15.25
C LEU A 222 -13.36 1.83 -15.51
N GLN A 223 -12.10 2.28 -15.54
CA GLN A 223 -11.72 3.64 -15.90
C GLN A 223 -12.07 3.99 -17.35
N THR A 224 -11.98 3.02 -18.25
CA THR A 224 -12.28 3.19 -19.68
C THR A 224 -13.74 2.91 -20.04
N ASP A 225 -14.52 2.36 -19.10
CA ASP A 225 -15.94 2.07 -19.27
C ASP A 225 -16.79 3.36 -19.16
N PRO A 226 -17.58 3.73 -20.19
CA PRO A 226 -18.46 4.90 -20.15
C PRO A 226 -19.45 4.93 -18.98
N ALA A 227 -19.85 3.78 -18.43
CA ALA A 227 -20.77 3.69 -17.30
C ALA A 227 -20.09 3.96 -15.94
N TRP A 228 -18.77 3.86 -15.86
CA TRP A 228 -18.00 3.91 -14.61
C TRP A 228 -16.94 5.02 -14.56
N LYS A 229 -16.52 5.58 -15.69
CA LYS A 229 -15.51 6.64 -15.77
C LYS A 229 -15.83 7.90 -14.95
N ASP A 230 -17.12 8.25 -14.83
CA ASP A 230 -17.59 9.45 -14.14
C ASP A 230 -18.06 9.15 -12.69
N LYS A 231 -17.91 7.91 -12.24
CA LYS A 231 -18.25 7.49 -10.87
C LYS A 231 -17.15 7.91 -9.88
N PRO A 232 -17.48 8.19 -8.60
CA PRO A 232 -16.48 8.51 -7.59
C PRO A 232 -15.53 7.31 -7.37
N LEU A 233 -14.27 7.60 -7.04
CA LEU A 233 -13.21 6.58 -6.90
C LEU A 233 -13.61 5.47 -5.93
N THR A 234 -14.23 5.83 -4.81
CA THR A 234 -14.69 4.85 -3.80
C THR A 234 -15.73 3.88 -4.37
N GLU A 235 -16.70 4.35 -5.16
CA GLU A 235 -17.68 3.47 -5.81
C GLU A 235 -17.02 2.57 -6.85
N ARG A 236 -16.08 3.10 -7.64
CA ARG A 236 -15.35 2.33 -8.64
C ARG A 236 -14.51 1.23 -7.98
N PHE A 237 -13.78 1.56 -6.92
CA PHE A 237 -12.95 0.62 -6.16
C PHE A 237 -13.78 -0.45 -5.43
N ALA A 238 -14.97 -0.11 -4.93
CA ALA A 238 -15.88 -1.12 -4.36
C ALA A 238 -16.32 -2.15 -5.43
N GLU A 239 -16.52 -1.71 -6.66
CA GLU A 239 -16.91 -2.58 -7.78
C GLU A 239 -15.75 -3.37 -8.37
N VAL A 240 -14.54 -2.79 -8.36
CA VAL A 240 -13.30 -3.56 -8.54
C VAL A 240 -13.24 -4.69 -7.52
N ALA A 241 -13.39 -4.40 -6.22
CA ALA A 241 -13.34 -5.41 -5.18
C ALA A 241 -14.41 -6.50 -5.39
N ARG A 242 -15.64 -6.11 -5.79
CA ARG A 242 -16.71 -7.07 -6.12
C ARG A 242 -16.32 -7.98 -7.29
N ARG A 243 -15.77 -7.42 -8.37
CA ARG A 243 -15.37 -8.17 -9.57
C ARG A 243 -14.16 -9.06 -9.29
N THR A 244 -13.20 -8.59 -8.49
CA THR A 244 -12.05 -9.40 -8.06
C THR A 244 -12.50 -10.57 -7.20
N ARG A 245 -13.39 -10.37 -6.21
CA ARG A 245 -13.97 -11.48 -5.43
C ARG A 245 -14.68 -12.49 -6.32
N ALA A 246 -15.49 -12.02 -7.27
CA ALA A 246 -16.17 -12.89 -8.23
C ALA A 246 -15.20 -13.68 -9.12
N ALA A 247 -14.07 -13.08 -9.53
CA ALA A 247 -13.06 -13.76 -10.33
C ALA A 247 -12.38 -14.92 -9.58
N TYR A 248 -12.29 -14.84 -8.25
CA TYR A 248 -11.74 -15.88 -7.38
C TYR A 248 -12.80 -16.80 -6.77
N GLY A 249 -14.07 -16.69 -7.20
CA GLY A 249 -15.17 -17.52 -6.69
C GLY A 249 -15.58 -17.19 -5.25
N GLU A 250 -15.15 -16.05 -4.70
CA GLU A 250 -15.57 -15.59 -3.38
C GLU A 250 -16.95 -14.97 -3.48
N VAL A 251 -17.92 -15.59 -2.81
CA VAL A 251 -19.30 -15.09 -2.76
C VAL A 251 -19.30 -13.75 -2.01
N PRO A 252 -19.85 -12.66 -2.60
CA PRO A 252 -19.89 -11.37 -1.92
C PRO A 252 -20.70 -11.45 -0.62
N PRO A 253 -20.32 -10.74 0.47
CA PRO A 253 -21.35 -10.19 1.33
C PRO A 253 -22.23 -9.27 0.47
N GLU A 254 -23.54 -9.49 0.50
CA GLU A 254 -24.53 -8.77 -0.33
C GLU A 254 -24.32 -7.24 -0.30
N PRO A 255 -24.57 -6.54 -1.42
CA PRO A 255 -24.48 -5.09 -1.45
C PRO A 255 -25.50 -4.48 -0.48
N VAL A 256 -25.01 -3.72 0.50
CA VAL A 256 -25.83 -2.79 1.28
C VAL A 256 -26.20 -1.60 0.41
N ALA A 257 -27.24 -1.75 -0.41
CA ALA A 257 -28.06 -0.60 -0.78
C ALA A 257 -28.73 -0.10 0.51
N GLU A 258 -28.23 0.99 1.09
CA GLU A 258 -28.61 1.50 2.41
C GLU A 258 -30.04 2.09 2.51
N GLN A 259 -30.86 2.09 1.46
CA GLN A 259 -32.18 2.74 1.53
C GLN A 259 -33.38 1.83 1.84
N ASP A 260 -33.29 0.51 1.67
CA ASP A 260 -34.46 -0.38 1.89
C ASP A 260 -34.42 -1.22 3.18
N LYS A 261 -33.27 -1.28 3.86
CA LYS A 261 -33.14 -2.11 5.07
C LYS A 261 -33.87 -1.50 6.27
N ASN A 262 -33.96 -0.18 6.38
CA ASN A 262 -34.64 0.47 7.50
C ASN A 262 -36.16 0.26 7.49
N GLN A 263 -36.82 0.24 6.33
CA GLN A 263 -38.27 0.09 6.27
C GLN A 263 -38.70 -1.37 6.52
N LYS A 264 -37.92 -2.35 6.04
CA LYS A 264 -38.20 -3.77 6.26
C LYS A 264 -37.84 -4.23 7.68
N VAL A 265 -36.81 -3.65 8.28
CA VAL A 265 -36.46 -3.89 9.69
C VAL A 265 -37.48 -3.24 10.62
N LEU A 266 -37.96 -2.02 10.34
CA LEU A 266 -39.01 -1.39 11.16
C LEU A 266 -40.34 -2.14 11.09
N ALA A 267 -40.74 -2.67 9.93
CA ALA A 267 -41.92 -3.51 9.79
C ALA A 267 -41.77 -4.86 10.51
N ALA A 268 -40.59 -5.51 10.39
CA ALA A 268 -40.31 -6.77 11.08
C ALA A 268 -40.14 -6.61 12.60
N VAL A 269 -39.70 -5.44 13.07
CA VAL A 269 -39.63 -5.11 14.50
C VAL A 269 -41.02 -4.77 15.03
N ALA A 270 -41.86 -4.05 14.29
CA ALA A 270 -43.24 -3.77 14.68
C ALA A 270 -44.08 -5.06 14.83
N ASP A 271 -43.95 -6.03 13.91
CA ASP A 271 -44.62 -7.33 14.02
C ASP A 271 -44.09 -8.18 15.18
N LYS A 272 -42.80 -8.06 15.51
CA LYS A 272 -42.20 -8.78 16.65
C LYS A 272 -42.57 -8.17 18.00
N VAL A 273 -42.71 -6.85 18.08
CA VAL A 273 -43.19 -6.16 19.29
C VAL A 273 -44.68 -6.44 19.51
N ALA A 274 -45.51 -6.44 18.46
CA ALA A 274 -46.92 -6.80 18.58
C ALA A 274 -47.13 -8.28 19.01
N LYS A 275 -46.27 -9.20 18.56
CA LYS A 275 -46.28 -10.59 19.03
C LYS A 275 -45.71 -10.78 20.43
N ALA A 276 -44.77 -9.94 20.86
CA ALA A 276 -44.22 -9.96 22.21
C ALA A 276 -45.22 -9.41 23.24
N ASP A 277 -45.97 -8.35 22.92
CA ASP A 277 -47.04 -7.82 23.78
C ASP A 277 -48.22 -8.80 23.93
N ALA A 278 -48.53 -9.58 22.89
CA ALA A 278 -49.53 -10.65 22.98
C ALA A 278 -49.05 -11.86 23.82
N ALA A 279 -47.74 -12.06 23.96
CA ALA A 279 -47.13 -13.12 24.77
C ALA A 279 -46.82 -12.69 26.21
N ALA A 280 -46.96 -11.39 26.52
CA ALA A 280 -46.79 -10.82 27.86
C ALA A 280 -48.09 -10.71 28.67
N ALA A 281 -49.20 -11.28 28.17
CA ALA A 281 -50.41 -11.46 28.97
C ALA A 281 -50.15 -12.55 30.03
N LEU A 282 -49.92 -12.10 31.26
CA LEU A 282 -49.64 -12.89 32.46
C LEU A 282 -50.65 -14.04 32.66
N PRO A 283 -50.21 -15.29 32.92
CA PRO A 283 -51.07 -16.35 33.42
C PRO A 283 -51.43 -16.10 34.89
N ASP A 284 -52.71 -16.25 35.22
CA ASP A 284 -53.36 -15.77 36.44
C ASP A 284 -53.16 -16.68 37.68
N SER A 285 -52.01 -17.36 37.83
CA SER A 285 -51.67 -18.10 39.07
C SER A 285 -50.20 -18.52 39.23
N PRO A 286 -49.65 -18.52 40.47
CA PRO A 286 -48.22 -18.60 40.76
C PRO A 286 -47.59 -20.01 40.76
N SER A 287 -48.26 -21.03 40.21
CA SER A 287 -47.78 -22.43 40.31
C SER A 287 -46.82 -22.86 39.19
N ASP A 288 -46.44 -21.97 38.26
CA ASP A 288 -45.70 -22.35 37.04
C ASP A 288 -44.21 -21.91 37.02
N VAL A 289 -43.68 -21.39 38.13
CA VAL A 289 -42.27 -20.93 38.22
C VAL A 289 -41.28 -22.05 38.60
N GLY A 290 -41.70 -23.31 38.44
CA GLY A 290 -40.99 -24.48 38.92
C GLY A 290 -40.22 -25.28 37.86
N ASN A 291 -39.73 -24.67 36.77
CA ASN A 291 -38.84 -25.36 35.83
C ASN A 291 -37.98 -24.37 35.04
N THR A 292 -36.74 -24.11 35.49
CA THR A 292 -35.75 -23.45 34.64
C THR A 292 -35.29 -24.44 33.58
N ALA A 293 -35.76 -24.26 32.34
CA ALA A 293 -35.23 -25.02 31.20
C ALA A 293 -33.72 -24.81 31.12
N ALA A 294 -32.96 -25.89 31.32
CA ALA A 294 -31.52 -25.90 31.17
C ALA A 294 -31.14 -25.56 29.72
N VAL A 295 -30.26 -24.58 29.54
CA VAL A 295 -29.55 -24.38 28.28
C VAL A 295 -28.74 -25.65 28.01
N PRO A 296 -28.85 -26.30 26.83
CA PRO A 296 -28.04 -27.47 26.53
C PRO A 296 -26.58 -27.03 26.36
N GLN A 297 -25.76 -27.25 27.39
CA GLN A 297 -24.31 -27.13 27.30
C GLN A 297 -23.76 -28.33 26.51
N ASP A 298 -22.76 -28.11 25.66
CA ASP A 298 -22.10 -29.19 24.92
C ASP A 298 -21.41 -30.11 25.93
N LYS A 299 -21.60 -31.43 25.81
CA LYS A 299 -21.10 -32.43 26.78
C LYS A 299 -19.56 -32.37 26.90
N PHE A 300 -18.89 -31.92 25.83
CA PHE A 300 -17.46 -31.65 25.82
C PHE A 300 -17.07 -30.50 26.76
N GLU A 301 -17.78 -29.37 26.71
CA GLU A 301 -17.56 -28.24 27.62
C GLU A 301 -17.88 -28.62 29.07
N GLN A 302 -18.89 -29.49 29.27
CA GLN A 302 -19.24 -30.01 30.58
C GLN A 302 -18.12 -30.86 31.19
N LEU A 303 -17.38 -31.63 30.38
CA LEU A 303 -16.22 -32.41 30.83
C LEU A 303 -14.99 -31.53 31.08
N LEU A 304 -14.78 -30.46 30.31
CA LEU A 304 -13.66 -29.54 30.51
C LEU A 304 -13.73 -28.77 31.83
N GLY A 305 -14.93 -28.52 32.34
CA GLY A 305 -15.16 -27.85 33.63
C GLY A 305 -15.41 -28.80 34.82
N ALA A 306 -15.53 -30.10 34.58
CA ALA A 306 -15.89 -31.06 35.63
C ALA A 306 -14.71 -31.43 36.54
N SER A 307 -15.01 -31.71 37.81
CA SER A 307 -14.05 -32.34 38.71
C SER A 307 -13.80 -33.80 38.29
N TYR A 308 -12.67 -34.39 38.68
CA TYR A 308 -12.31 -35.77 38.30
C TYR A 308 -13.41 -36.80 38.64
N ALA A 309 -14.04 -36.66 39.82
CA ALA A 309 -15.12 -37.55 40.25
C ALA A 309 -16.42 -37.34 39.45
N ASP A 310 -16.70 -36.10 39.04
CA ASP A 310 -17.88 -35.77 38.23
C ASP A 310 -17.67 -36.20 36.78
N ALA A 311 -16.46 -36.06 36.24
CA ALA A 311 -16.10 -36.52 34.91
C ALA A 311 -16.22 -38.06 34.80
N GLU A 312 -15.81 -38.80 35.85
CA GLU A 312 -15.95 -40.26 35.89
C GLU A 312 -17.43 -40.70 35.92
N ALA A 313 -18.26 -40.03 36.73
CA ALA A 313 -19.70 -40.31 36.77
C ALA A 313 -20.38 -39.99 35.43
N VAL A 314 -20.03 -38.88 34.81
CA VAL A 314 -20.55 -38.43 33.52
C VAL A 314 -20.11 -39.36 32.39
N MET A 315 -18.84 -39.81 32.36
CA MET A 315 -18.36 -40.79 31.39
C MET A 315 -18.97 -42.18 31.60
N SER A 316 -19.27 -42.58 32.84
CA SER A 316 -19.92 -43.88 33.11
C SER A 316 -21.37 -43.97 32.61
N GLY A 317 -22.02 -42.82 32.41
CA GLY A 317 -23.38 -42.71 31.91
C GLY A 317 -23.47 -42.42 30.41
N MET A 318 -22.34 -42.26 29.71
CA MET A 318 -22.33 -42.03 28.26
C MET A 318 -22.35 -43.35 27.48
N SER A 319 -22.94 -43.29 26.28
CA SER A 319 -22.85 -44.39 25.33
C SER A 319 -21.49 -44.36 24.62
N ASP A 320 -21.01 -45.51 24.16
CA ASP A 320 -19.73 -45.60 23.45
C ASP A 320 -19.65 -44.64 22.26
N ALA A 321 -20.77 -44.39 21.57
CA ALA A 321 -20.87 -43.45 20.46
C ALA A 321 -20.70 -41.97 20.89
N ASP A 322 -21.14 -41.61 22.10
CA ASP A 322 -20.91 -40.25 22.64
C ASP A 322 -19.44 -40.05 23.01
N ILE A 323 -18.76 -41.11 23.49
CA ILE A 323 -17.34 -41.08 23.85
C ILE A 323 -16.49 -40.95 22.58
N ASP A 324 -16.81 -41.71 21.52
CA ASP A 324 -16.11 -41.62 20.24
C ASP A 324 -16.23 -40.22 19.61
N ALA A 325 -17.42 -39.60 19.67
CA ALA A 325 -17.63 -38.24 19.17
C ALA A 325 -16.84 -37.17 19.96
N ILE A 326 -16.61 -37.41 21.25
CA ILE A 326 -15.75 -36.55 22.09
C ILE A 326 -14.27 -36.75 21.74
N LEU A 327 -13.85 -37.99 21.49
CA LEU A 327 -12.47 -38.31 21.11
C LEU A 327 -12.13 -37.81 19.70
N GLU A 328 -13.07 -37.84 18.76
CA GLU A 328 -12.91 -37.28 17.41
C GLU A 328 -12.73 -35.76 17.43
N LYS A 329 -13.30 -35.05 18.43
CA LYS A 329 -13.05 -33.62 18.64
C LYS A 329 -11.66 -33.32 19.26
N LEU A 330 -10.98 -34.32 19.83
CA LEU A 330 -9.69 -34.20 20.51
C LEU A 330 -8.50 -34.64 19.63
N GLY A 331 -8.74 -35.38 18.54
CA GLY A 331 -7.76 -35.85 17.56
C GLY A 331 -7.71 -35.03 16.28
#